data_AF-A0A7W6URL6-F1
#
_entry.id   AF-A0A7W6URL6-F1
#
_cell.length_a   1.000
_cell.length_b   1.000
_cell.length_c   1.000
_cell.angle_alpha   90.00
_cell.angle_beta   90.00
_cell.angle_gamma   90.00
#
_symmetry.space_group_name_H-M   'P 1'
#
loop_
_entity.id
_entity.type
_entity.pdbx_description
1 polymer ?
#
loop_
_entity_poly.entity_id
_entity_poly.type
_entity_poly.pdbx_seq_one_letter_code
_entity_poly.pdbx_strand_id
1 'polypeptide(L)' 'MIPLDCGISQRPDFIDDRSHFGHWEGDLLIFRRELGETNVTSLVERKSRYTVMIKNRMPA' A
#
# COMPACT_ATOMS: atom_id res chain seq x y z
N MET A 1 -8.91 -10.46 13.67
CA MET A 1 -9.87 -10.72 12.59
C MET A 1 -10.39 -9.38 12.09
N ILE A 2 -10.36 -9.11 10.79
CA ILE A 2 -10.97 -7.90 10.24
C ILE A 2 -12.50 -8.05 10.37
N PRO A 3 -13.25 -7.03 10.81
CA PRO A 3 -14.71 -7.09 10.86
C PRO A 3 -15.28 -7.48 9.48
N LEU A 4 -16.33 -8.32 9.45
CA LEU A 4 -16.92 -8.78 8.17
C LEU A 4 -17.34 -7.60 7.28
N ASP A 5 -17.87 -6.55 7.90
CA ASP A 5 -18.37 -5.35 7.22
C ASP A 5 -17.23 -4.40 6.75
N CYS A 6 -15.98 -4.73 7.05
CA CYS A 6 -14.79 -3.98 6.61
C CYS A 6 -13.94 -4.75 5.58
N GLY A 7 -14.48 -5.84 5.01
CA GLY A 7 -13.80 -6.61 3.98
C GLY A 7 -13.61 -5.83 2.67
N ILE A 8 -12.68 -6.29 1.83
CA ILE A 8 -12.46 -5.72 0.48
C ILE A 8 -13.72 -5.81 -0.37
N SER A 9 -14.46 -6.92 -0.26
CA SER A 9 -15.74 -7.13 -0.96
C SER A 9 -16.86 -6.19 -0.50
N GLN A 10 -16.71 -5.53 0.64
CA GLN A 10 -17.68 -4.57 1.19
C GLN A 10 -17.32 -3.12 0.85
N ARG A 11 -16.27 -2.89 0.05
CA ARG A 11 -15.92 -1.53 -0.39
C ARG A 11 -17.02 -0.99 -1.30
N PRO A 12 -17.36 0.31 -1.20
CA PRO A 12 -18.22 0.95 -2.17
C PRO A 12 -17.67 0.79 -3.61
N ASP A 13 -18.56 0.58 -4.57
CA ASP A 13 -18.18 0.32 -5.98
C ASP A 13 -17.32 1.44 -6.58
N PHE A 14 -17.56 2.69 -6.19
CA PHE A 14 -16.78 3.85 -6.64
C PHE A 14 -15.29 3.77 -6.25
N ILE A 15 -14.89 2.90 -5.33
CA ILE A 15 -13.48 2.71 -5.02
C ILE A 15 -12.74 2.10 -6.23
N ASP A 16 -13.37 1.24 -7.03
CA ASP A 16 -12.69 0.58 -8.15
C ASP A 16 -12.52 1.49 -9.38
N ASP A 17 -13.32 2.54 -9.49
CA ASP A 17 -13.29 3.48 -10.62
C ASP A 17 -12.03 4.37 -10.66
N ARG A 18 -11.32 4.49 -9.52
CA ARG A 18 -10.09 5.32 -9.35
C ARG A 18 -10.24 6.78 -9.82
N SER A 19 -11.47 7.30 -9.80
CA SER A 19 -11.83 8.62 -10.34
C SER A 19 -11.58 9.76 -9.36
N HIS A 20 -11.38 9.45 -8.07
CA HIS A 20 -11.21 10.41 -6.98
C HIS A 20 -9.75 10.48 -6.50
N PHE A 21 -9.29 11.70 -6.21
CA PHE A 21 -7.98 11.92 -5.61
C PHE A 21 -7.99 11.55 -4.13
N GLY A 22 -6.87 11.02 -3.63
CA GLY A 22 -6.67 10.73 -2.21
C GLY A 22 -6.91 9.27 -1.82
N HIS A 23 -7.24 8.41 -2.77
CA HIS A 23 -7.20 6.97 -2.57
C HIS A 23 -5.79 6.46 -2.82
N TRP A 24 -5.25 5.66 -1.89
CA TRP A 24 -3.89 5.15 -1.98
C TRP A 24 -3.86 3.62 -1.99
N GLU A 25 -3.00 3.05 -2.83
CA GLU A 25 -2.55 1.66 -2.74
C GLU A 25 -1.18 1.63 -2.07
N GLY A 26 -0.93 0.60 -1.27
CA GLY A 26 0.34 0.45 -0.56
C GLY A 26 0.82 -1.00 -0.58
N ASP A 27 2.08 -1.19 -0.91
CA ASP A 27 2.75 -2.50 -0.90
C ASP A 27 4.02 -2.44 -0.05
N LEU A 28 4.39 -3.59 0.53
CA LEU A 28 5.67 -3.77 1.21
C LEU A 28 6.55 -4.71 0.40
N LEU A 29 7.64 -4.16 -0.14
CA LEU A 29 8.69 -4.89 -0.82
C LEU A 29 9.69 -5.40 0.23
N ILE A 30 9.65 -6.71 0.45
CA ILE A 30 10.58 -7.41 1.35
C ILE A 30 11.70 -8.01 0.50
N PHE A 31 12.94 -7.61 0.80
CA PHE A 31 14.12 -8.14 0.13
C PHE A 31 14.64 -9.40 0.84
N ARG A 32 15.47 -10.16 0.15
CA ARG A 32 16.19 -11.28 0.77
C ARG A 32 17.09 -10.73 1.88
N ARG A 33 17.12 -11.41 3.03
CA ARG A 33 17.90 -11.00 4.21
C ARG A 33 19.40 -10.83 3.91
N GLU A 34 19.93 -11.56 2.94
CA GLU A 34 21.33 -11.44 2.47
C GLU A 34 21.65 -10.05 1.89
N LEU A 35 20.64 -9.30 1.44
CA LEU A 35 20.79 -7.93 0.91
C LEU A 35 20.67 -6.85 1.99
N GLY A 36 20.46 -7.24 3.25
CA GLY A 36 20.35 -6.35 4.41
C GLY A 36 18.97 -6.34 5.07
N GLU A 37 18.84 -5.50 6.08
CA GLU A 37 17.69 -5.44 7.00
C GLU A 37 16.67 -4.35 6.63
N THR A 38 16.65 -3.96 5.36
CA THR A 38 15.80 -2.87 4.88
C THR A 38 14.73 -3.41 3.96
N ASN A 39 13.50 -2.97 4.18
CA ASN A 39 12.37 -3.14 3.26
C ASN A 39 12.00 -1.79 2.64
N VAL A 40 11.24 -1.82 1.56
CA VAL A 40 10.69 -0.60 0.94
C VAL A 40 9.18 -0.65 0.96
N THR A 41 8.53 0.40 1.47
CA THR A 41 7.09 0.59 1.27
C THR A 41 6.88 1.46 0.05
N SER A 42 6.05 1.03 -0.88
CA SER A 42 5.53 1.87 -1.95
C SER A 42 4.14 2.36 -1.60
N LEU A 43 3.87 3.65 -1.79
CA LEU A 43 2.54 4.25 -1.72
C LEU A 43 2.24 4.90 -3.06
N VAL A 44 1.10 4.56 -3.66
CA VAL A 44 0.68 5.08 -4.96
C VAL A 44 -0.71 5.69 -4.83
N GLU A 45 -0.84 6.97 -5.14
CA GLU A 45 -2.15 7.63 -5.24
C GLU A 45 -2.82 7.17 -6.54
N ARG A 46 -4.04 6.62 -6.46
CA ARG A 46 -4.64 5.81 -7.52
C ARG A 46 -5.06 6.63 -8.75
N LYS A 47 -5.38 7.92 -8.59
CA LYS A 47 -5.82 8.80 -9.68
C LYS A 47 -4.65 9.43 -10.45
N SER A 48 -3.78 10.13 -9.74
CA SER A 48 -2.62 10.86 -10.27
C SER A 48 -1.42 9.97 -10.55
N ARG A 49 -1.39 8.75 -9.98
CA ARG A 49 -0.24 7.84 -9.99
C ARG A 49 1.00 8.41 -9.30
N TYR A 50 0.85 9.46 -8.50
CA TYR A 50 1.93 9.99 -7.68
C TYR A 50 2.42 8.90 -6.72
N THR A 51 3.73 8.69 -6.70
CA THR A 51 4.35 7.53 -6.05
C THR A 51 5.36 8.00 -5.01
N VAL A 52 5.27 7.43 -3.81
CA VAL A 52 6.21 7.64 -2.71
C VAL A 52 6.86 6.31 -2.37
N MET A 53 8.20 6.30 -2.30
CA MET A 53 8.98 5.14 -1.87
C MET A 53 9.64 5.44 -0.52
N ILE A 54 9.37 4.61 0.47
CA ILE A 54 9.84 4.78 1.84
C ILE A 54 10.80 3.65 2.18
N LYS A 55 12.03 3.99 2.54
CA LYS A 55 13.03 3.05 3.04
C LYS A 55 12.76 2.73 4.50
N ASN A 56 12.34 1.51 4.80
CA ASN A 56 12.07 1.04 6.16
C ASN A 56 13.28 0.25 6.66
N ARG A 57 14.03 0.81 7.61
CA ARG A 57 15.08 0.08 8.32
C ARG A 57 14.44 -0.65 9.49
N MET A 58 14.59 -1.98 9.54
CA MET A 58 14.23 -2.72 10.74
C MET A 58 15.21 -2.30 11.87
N PRO A 59 14.72 -1.98 13.09
CA PRO A 59 15.61 -1.86 14.24
C PRO A 59 16.27 -3.22 14.49
N ALA A 60 17.58 -3.21 14.74
CA ALA A 60 18.33 -4.39 15.18
C ALA A 60 17.86 -4.89 16.54
#